data_AF-A0A535H2P4-F1
#
_entry.id   AF-A0A535H2P4-F1
#
_cell.length_a   1.000
_cell.length_b   1.000
_cell.length_c   1.000
_cell.angle_alpha   90.00
_cell.angle_beta   90.00
_cell.angle_gamma   90.00
#
_symmetry.space_group_name_H-M   'P 1'
#
loop_
_entity.id
_entity.type
_entity.pdbx_description
1 polymer ?
#
loop_
_entity_poly.entity_id
_entity_poly.type
_entity_poly.pdbx_seq_one_letter_code
_entity_poly.pdbx_strand_id
1 'polypeptide(L)' 'IAFLIIAAVIYFFVVIPYQAMLARSRKEAPADPTTKKCSECLSEIPKDARRCAFCTSPQPA' A
#
# COMPACT_ATOMS: atom_id res chain seq x y z
N ILE A 1 37.03 5.24 13.55
CA ILE A 1 36.15 6.06 14.40
C ILE A 1 35.37 7.09 13.57
N ALA A 2 36.03 7.91 12.74
CA ALA A 2 35.35 8.90 11.88
C ALA A 2 34.20 8.34 11.03
N PHE A 3 34.38 7.19 10.39
CA PHE A 3 33.33 6.53 9.60
C PHE A 3 32.06 6.21 10.40
N LEU A 4 32.21 5.73 11.65
CA LEU A 4 31.08 5.40 12.51
C LEU A 4 30.31 6.64 12.95
N ILE A 5 31.02 7.76 13.19
CA ILE A 5 30.39 9.03 13.56
C ILE A 5 29.56 9.56 12.38
N ILE A 6 30.11 9.54 11.17
CA ILE A 6 29.41 9.98 9.95
C ILE A 6 28.20 9.08 9.68
N ALA A 7 28.35 7.77 9.80
CA ALA A 7 27.26 6.81 9.64
C ALA A 7 26.14 7.05 10.66
N ALA A 8 26.48 7.31 11.92
CA ALA A 8 25.50 7.63 12.96
C ALA A 8 24.76 8.93 12.67
N VAL A 9 25.47 9.99 12.26
CA VAL A 9 24.85 11.27 11.89
C VAL A 9 23.89 11.09 10.72
N ILE A 10 24.30 10.44 9.63
CA ILE A 10 23.43 10.21 8.47
C ILE A 10 22.22 9.33 8.85
N TYR A 11 22.43 8.28 9.64
CA TYR A 11 21.35 7.40 10.06
C TYR A 11 20.29 8.14 10.88
N PHE A 12 20.70 8.92 11.89
CA PHE A 12 19.78 9.67 12.74
C PHE A 12 19.11 10.84 12.00
N PHE A 13 19.84 11.57 11.14
CA PHE A 13 19.31 12.77 10.47
C PHE A 13 18.59 12.50 9.15
N VAL A 14 18.83 11.35 8.50
CA VAL A 14 18.23 11.05 7.18
C VAL A 14 17.30 9.85 7.29
N VAL A 15 17.80 8.71 7.79
CA VAL A 15 17.04 7.45 7.76
C VAL A 15 15.82 7.51 8.68
N ILE A 16 15.96 7.99 9.92
CA ILE A 16 14.85 8.08 10.88
C ILE A 16 13.75 9.06 10.42
N PRO A 17 14.03 10.33 10.05
CA PRO A 17 12.97 11.23 9.60
C PRO A 17 12.37 10.79 8.26
N TYR A 18 13.16 10.21 7.35
CA TYR A 18 12.64 9.66 6.11
C TYR A 18 11.68 8.48 6.38
N GLN A 19 12.06 7.55 7.27
CA GLN A 19 11.19 6.45 7.70
C GLN A 19 9.94 6.96 8.42
N ALA A 20 10.07 7.97 9.29
CA ALA A 20 8.96 8.58 10.00
C ALA A 20 8.01 9.33 9.04
N MET A 21 8.57 10.02 8.04
CA MET A 21 7.82 10.68 6.97
C MET A 21 7.09 9.65 6.11
N LEU A 22 7.76 8.57 5.70
CA LEU A 22 7.14 7.49 4.95
C LEU A 22 6.06 6.76 5.77
N ALA A 23 6.29 6.56 7.07
CA ALA A 23 5.29 6.04 7.99
C ALA A 23 4.12 7.00 8.19
N ARG A 24 4.34 8.31 8.08
CA ARG A 24 3.30 9.35 8.16
C ARG A 24 2.53 9.47 6.84
N SER A 25 3.20 9.39 5.69
CA SER A 25 2.55 9.30 4.38
C SER A 25 1.78 8.00 4.20
N ARG A 26 2.21 6.91 4.84
CA ARG A 26 1.41 5.66 4.93
C ARG A 26 0.19 5.77 5.85
N LYS A 27 0.01 6.86 6.61
CA LYS A 27 -1.23 7.14 7.37
C LYS A 27 -2.28 7.87 6.54
N GLU A 28 -1.92 8.43 5.39
CA GLU A 28 -2.87 8.96 4.40
C GLU A 28 -3.34 7.81 3.52
N ALA A 29 -4.29 7.08 4.11
CA ALA A 29 -5.04 5.96 3.57
C ALA A 29 -4.19 4.78 3.07
N PRO A 30 -4.47 3.57 3.56
CA PRO A 30 -4.00 2.39 2.86
C PRO A 30 -4.54 2.52 1.43
N ALA A 31 -3.78 2.09 0.42
CA ALA A 31 -4.43 1.47 -0.71
C ALA A 31 -5.10 0.20 -0.16
N ASP A 32 -6.16 0.40 0.63
CA ASP A 32 -7.20 -0.59 0.87
C ASP A 32 -7.44 -1.11 -0.54
N PRO A 33 -7.21 -2.40 -0.83
CA PRO A 33 -7.27 -2.86 -2.19
C PRO A 33 -8.68 -2.56 -2.66
N THR A 34 -8.85 -1.45 -3.38
CA THR A 34 -10.17 -0.96 -3.82
C THR A 34 -10.75 -1.97 -4.80
N THR A 35 -9.91 -2.90 -5.24
CA THR A 35 -10.17 -4.03 -6.09
C THR A 35 -10.19 -5.34 -5.29
N LYS A 36 -11.22 -6.15 -5.54
CA LYS A 36 -11.30 -7.58 -5.21
C LYS A 36 -11.13 -8.39 -6.50
N LYS A 37 -10.63 -9.62 -6.38
CA LYS A 37 -10.61 -10.54 -7.52
C LYS A 37 -11.97 -11.21 -7.67
N CYS A 38 -12.48 -11.23 -8.89
CA CYS A 38 -13.67 -11.98 -9.25
C CYS A 38 -13.49 -13.48 -8.95
N SER A 39 -14.44 -14.12 -8.27
CA SER A 39 -14.42 -15.57 -8.04
C SER A 39 -14.48 -16.40 -9.34
N GLU A 40 -15.13 -15.86 -10.38
CA GLU A 40 -15.38 -16.59 -11.63
C GLU A 40 -14.28 -16.38 -12.67
N CYS A 41 -13.86 -15.12 -12.87
CA CYS A 41 -12.95 -14.77 -13.96
C CYS A 41 -11.59 -14.23 -13.50
N LEU A 42 -11.34 -14.17 -12.18
CA LEU A 42 -10.08 -13.71 -11.57
C LEU A 42 -9.67 -12.27 -11.92
N SER A 43 -10.54 -11.51 -12.60
CA SER A 43 -10.32 -10.10 -12.92
C SER A 43 -10.39 -9.22 -11.68
N GLU A 44 -9.65 -8.11 -11.68
CA GLU A 44 -9.71 -7.09 -10.64
C GLU A 44 -10.96 -6.21 -10.84
N ILE A 45 -11.84 -6.19 -9.85
CA ILE A 45 -13.11 -5.44 -9.86
C ILE A 45 -13.21 -4.63 -8.58
N PRO A 46 -13.81 -3.43 -8.57
CA PRO A 46 -14.07 -2.71 -7.33
C PRO A 46 -14.76 -3.54 -6.24
N LYS A 47 -14.33 -3.40 -4.98
CA LYS A 47 -14.88 -4.12 -3.81
C LYS A 47 -16.40 -3.97 -3.66
N ASP A 48 -16.94 -2.79 -3.95
CA ASP A 48 -18.38 -2.51 -3.86
C ASP A 48 -19.21 -3.06 -5.05
N ALA A 49 -18.56 -3.65 -6.06
CA ALA A 49 -19.26 -4.18 -7.21
C ALA A 49 -20.07 -5.43 -6.82
N ARG A 50 -21.39 -5.35 -7.04
CA ARG A 50 -22.32 -6.50 -6.95
C ARG A 50 -22.32 -7.37 -8.21
N ARG A 51 -21.79 -6.85 -9.33
CA ARG A 51 -21.65 -7.56 -10.61
C ARG A 51 -20.29 -7.26 -11.23
N CYS A 52 -19.65 -8.29 -11.77
CA CYS A 52 -18.37 -8.16 -12.46
C CYS A 52 -18.53 -7.46 -13.83
N ALA A 53 -17.63 -6.52 -14.18
CA ALA A 53 -17.63 -5.86 -15.50
C ALA A 53 -17.16 -6.78 -16.65
N PHE A 54 -16.30 -7.76 -16.37
CA PHE A 54 -15.75 -8.67 -17.38
C PHE A 54 -16.67 -9.87 -17.69
N CYS A 55 -17.18 -10.55 -16.67
CA CYS A 55 -18.00 -11.76 -16.84
C CYS A 55 -19.46 -11.61 -16.45
N THR A 56 -19.89 -10.42 -15.97
CA THR A 56 -21.29 -10.16 -15.55
C THR A 56 -21.81 -11.02 -14.41
N SER A 57 -20.98 -11.86 -13.80
CA SER A 57 -21.35 -12.71 -12.67
C SER A 57 -21.67 -11.88 -11.42
N PRO A 58 -22.63 -12.33 -10.58
CA PRO A 58 -22.87 -11.72 -9.29
C PRO A 58 -21.65 -11.92 -8.38
N GLN A 59 -21.19 -10.85 -7.73
CA GLN A 59 -20.07 -10.90 -6.79
C GLN A 59 -20.57 -10.71 -5.37
N PRO A 60 -20.08 -11.52 -4.40
CA PRO A 60 -20.41 -11.32 -2.99
C PRO A 60 -19.89 -9.95 -2.54
N ALA A 61 -20.69 -9.24 -1.74
CA ALA A 61 -20.33 -7.95 -1.17
C ALA A 61 -19.10 -8.08 -0.27
#